data_AF-Q0JL61-F1
#
_entry.id   AF-Q0JL61-F1
#
_cell.length_a   1.000
_cell.length_b   1.000
_cell.length_c   1.000
_cell.angle_alpha   90.00
_cell.angle_beta   90.00
_cell.angle_gamma   90.00
#
_symmetry.space_group_name_H-M   'P 1'
#
loop_
_entity.id
_entity.type
_entity.pdbx_description
1 polymer ?
#
loop_
_entity_poly.entity_id
_entity_poly.type
_entity_poly.pdbx_seq_one_letter_code
_entity_poly.pdbx_strand_id
1 'polypeptide(L)' 'NAQPFIREFNYPMASNCASGDSGVFVNGRELHQRDLDLLVGRGLPRISGKSYSVEISGNITDEETGKKLRSLGKLAPT' A
#
# COMPACT_ATOMS: atom_id res chain seq x y z
N ASN A 1 -0.47 -15.09 35.54
CA ASN A 1 -0.84 -14.60 34.19
C ASN A 1 0.41 -14.57 33.34
N ALA A 2 0.71 -15.64 32.60
CA ALA A 2 1.90 -15.68 31.75
C ALA A 2 1.52 -15.11 30.38
N GLN A 3 1.94 -13.87 30.12
CA GLN A 3 1.88 -13.29 28.78
C GLN A 3 2.69 -14.18 27.83
N PRO A 4 2.12 -14.61 26.69
CA PRO A 4 2.82 -15.50 25.77
C PRO A 4 4.00 -14.72 25.16
N PHE A 5 5.20 -14.99 25.64
CA PHE A 5 6.46 -14.47 25.09
C PHE A 5 6.76 -15.21 23.78
N ILE A 6 6.04 -14.83 22.72
CA ILE A 6 6.33 -15.30 21.36
C ILE A 6 7.59 -14.56 20.90
N ARG A 7 8.74 -15.25 20.97
CA ARG A 7 10.05 -14.71 20.54
C ARG A 7 10.05 -14.24 19.08
N GLU A 8 9.17 -14.78 18.25
CA GLU A 8 9.03 -14.44 16.83
C GLU A 8 8.59 -12.98 16.60
N PHE A 9 7.90 -12.34 17.56
CA PHE A 9 7.57 -10.90 17.49
C PHE A 9 8.74 -9.98 17.90
N ASN A 10 9.84 -10.53 18.46
CA ASN A 10 11.02 -9.77 18.86
C ASN A 10 12.02 -9.61 17.71
N TYR A 11 11.75 -10.17 16.54
CA TYR A 11 12.50 -9.86 15.33
C TYR A 11 11.82 -8.66 14.67
N PRO A 12 12.52 -7.51 14.50
CA PRO A 12 11.97 -6.45 13.67
C PRO A 12 11.69 -7.06 12.30
N MET A 13 10.47 -6.87 11.77
CA MET A 13 10.19 -7.18 10.37
C MET A 13 11.31 -6.55 9.55
N ALA A 14 11.99 -7.36 8.72
CA ALA A 14 13.04 -6.84 7.86
C ALA A 14 12.48 -5.64 7.08
N SER A 15 13.16 -4.49 7.12
CA SER A 15 12.69 -3.27 6.43
C SER A 15 12.37 -3.51 4.96
N ASN A 16 12.94 -4.56 4.36
CA ASN A 16 12.72 -4.97 2.98
C ASN A 16 11.81 -6.20 2.78
N CYS A 17 11.01 -6.61 3.77
CA CYS A 17 9.98 -7.64 3.54
C CYS A 17 8.91 -7.20 2.52
N ALA A 18 8.84 -5.92 2.17
CA ALA A 18 7.91 -5.41 1.16
C ALA A 18 8.39 -5.58 -0.28
N SER A 19 9.71 -5.74 -0.54
CA SER A 19 10.31 -5.92 -1.88
C SER A 19 9.60 -5.15 -3.01
N GLY A 20 9.16 -3.92 -2.74
CA GLY A 20 8.63 -3.06 -3.77
C GLY A 20 9.81 -2.49 -4.55
N ASP A 21 9.68 -2.40 -5.86
CA ASP A 21 10.67 -1.76 -6.73
C ASP A 21 10.03 -0.56 -7.47
N SER A 22 8.80 -0.19 -7.09
CA SER A 22 8.05 0.84 -7.80
C SER A 22 8.26 2.26 -7.25
N GLY A 23 8.73 2.38 -6.00
CA GLY A 23 8.80 3.65 -5.28
C GLY A 23 7.43 4.25 -4.96
N VAL A 24 6.32 3.53 -5.20
CA VAL A 24 4.97 3.98 -4.88
C VAL A 24 4.47 3.27 -3.64
N PHE A 25 4.01 4.03 -2.65
CA PHE A 25 3.53 3.49 -1.39
C PHE A 25 2.01 3.55 -1.32
N VAL A 26 1.37 2.46 -0.90
CA VAL A 26 -0.05 2.37 -0.61
C VAL A 26 -0.26 1.90 0.82
N ASN A 27 -0.95 2.70 1.64
CA ASN A 27 -1.18 2.40 3.07
C ASN A 27 0.11 1.99 3.82
N GLY A 28 1.21 2.72 3.55
CA GLY A 28 2.52 2.46 4.14
C GLY A 28 3.25 1.22 3.61
N ARG A 29 2.73 0.56 2.56
CA ARG A 29 3.39 -0.58 1.90
C ARG A 29 3.79 -0.19 0.49
N GLU A 30 5.03 -0.47 0.12
CA GLU A 30 5.46 -0.25 -1.26
C GLU A 30 4.77 -1.24 -2.20
N LEU A 31 4.27 -0.75 -3.33
CA LEU A 31 3.70 -1.57 -4.37
C LEU A 31 4.78 -2.24 -5.20
N HIS A 32 4.51 -3.49 -5.59
CA HIS A 32 5.25 -4.15 -6.64
C HIS A 32 4.89 -3.55 -8.01
N GLN A 33 5.80 -3.62 -8.99
CA GLN A 33 5.59 -3.01 -10.31
C GLN A 33 4.35 -3.55 -11.05
N ARG A 34 4.04 -4.84 -10.86
CA ARG A 34 2.85 -5.48 -11.44
C ARG A 34 1.55 -4.95 -10.83
N ASP A 35 1.50 -4.78 -9.52
CA ASP A 35 0.35 -4.21 -8.82
C ASP A 35 0.19 -2.72 -9.15
N LEU A 36 1.31 -1.99 -9.23
CA LEU A 36 1.28 -0.60 -9.69
C LEU A 36 0.66 -0.49 -11.09
N ASP A 37 1.07 -1.33 -12.04
CA ASP A 37 0.50 -1.34 -13.39
C ASP A 37 -1.01 -1.60 -13.39
N LEU A 38 -1.47 -2.57 -12.60
CA LEU A 38 -2.90 -2.88 -12.43
C LEU A 38 -3.70 -1.70 -11.84
N LEU A 39 -3.12 -0.97 -10.88
CA LEU A 39 -3.77 0.18 -10.25
C LEU A 39 -3.73 1.40 -11.16
N VAL A 40 -2.65 1.60 -11.92
CA VAL A 40 -2.51 2.64 -12.93
C VAL A 40 -3.55 2.45 -14.03
N GLY A 41 -3.74 1.22 -14.51
CA GLY A 41 -4.81 0.88 -15.46
C GLY A 41 -6.21 1.18 -14.93
N ARG A 42 -6.40 1.20 -13.61
CA ARG A 42 -7.67 1.58 -12.96
C ARG A 42 -7.79 3.08 -12.66
N GLY A 43 -6.71 3.85 -12.77
CA GLY A 43 -6.71 5.30 -12.58
C GLY A 43 -5.81 5.83 -11.47
N LEU A 44 -4.93 5.00 -10.88
CA LEU A 44 -3.88 5.47 -9.98
C LEU A 44 -2.82 6.28 -10.76
N PRO A 45 -2.37 7.44 -10.27
CA PRO A 45 -1.26 8.15 -10.89
C PRO A 45 0.05 7.35 -10.74
N ARG A 46 0.75 7.12 -11.85
CA ARG A 46 2.09 6.50 -11.84
C ARG A 46 3.16 7.54 -11.48
N ILE A 47 3.18 7.98 -10.22
CA ILE A 47 4.16 8.95 -9.72
C ILE A 47 5.06 8.23 -8.73
N SER A 48 6.32 8.02 -9.09
CA SER A 48 7.30 7.41 -8.19
C SER A 48 7.61 8.35 -7.02
N GLY A 49 7.79 7.79 -5.83
CA GLY A 49 8.02 8.53 -4.58
C GLY A 49 6.75 9.02 -3.89
N LYS A 50 5.55 8.75 -4.46
CA LYS A 50 4.28 9.16 -3.86
C LYS A 50 3.71 8.08 -2.94
N SER A 51 3.07 8.56 -1.88
CA SER A 51 2.31 7.75 -0.93
C SER A 51 0.81 8.01 -1.08
N TYR A 52 0.03 6.94 -1.16
CA TYR A 52 -1.42 6.96 -1.28
C TYR A 52 -2.05 6.15 -0.17
N SER A 53 -3.16 6.62 0.39
CA SER A 53 -4.00 5.84 1.29
C SER A 53 -5.22 5.36 0.52
N VAL A 54 -5.44 4.04 0.52
CA VAL A 54 -6.53 3.40 -0.23
C VAL A 54 -7.51 2.75 0.74
N GLU A 55 -8.76 3.17 0.69
CA GLU A 55 -9.85 2.61 1.50
C GLU A 55 -10.39 1.31 0.87
N ILE A 56 -11.05 0.47 1.69
CA ILE A 56 -11.71 -0.78 1.23
C ILE A 56 -12.72 -0.54 0.10
N SER A 57 -13.31 0.67 0.08
CA SER A 57 -14.25 1.13 -0.95
C SER A 57 -13.59 1.43 -2.30
N GLY A 58 -12.25 1.42 -2.37
CA GLY A 58 -11.48 1.80 -3.56
C GLY A 58 -11.12 3.28 -3.64
N ASN A 59 -11.48 4.09 -2.65
CA ASN A 59 -11.12 5.51 -2.61
C ASN A 59 -9.63 5.67 -2.36
N ILE A 60 -8.99 6.54 -3.13
CA ILE A 60 -7.58 6.86 -2.98
C ILE A 60 -7.45 8.29 -2.46
N THR A 61 -6.58 8.50 -1.48
CA THR A 61 -6.17 9.83 -1.01
C THR A 61 -4.66 9.94 -1.10
N ASP A 62 -4.16 11.00 -1.71
CA ASP A 62 -2.73 11.32 -1.70
C ASP A 62 -2.33 11.74 -0.28
N GLU A 63 -1.37 11.03 0.31
CA GLU A 63 -0.98 11.21 1.71
C GLU A 63 -0.17 12.50 1.92
N GLU A 64 0.55 12.95 0.89
CA GLU A 64 1.35 14.17 0.94
C GLU A 64 0.49 15.44 0.85
N THR A 65 -0.52 15.44 -0.03
CA THR A 65 -1.36 16.61 -0.29
C THR A 65 -2.73 16.55 0.38
N GLY A 66 -3.13 15.39 0.90
CA GLY A 66 -4.48 15.14 1.42
C GLY A 66 -5.56 15.09 0.33
N LYS A 67 -5.18 15.10 -0.94
CA LYS A 67 -6.11 15.19 -2.06
C LYS A 67 -6.73 13.83 -2.38
N LYS A 68 -8.06 13.77 -2.39
CA LYS A 68 -8.79 12.59 -2.87
C LYS A 68 -8.65 12.46 -4.39
N LEU A 69 -8.17 11.30 -4.82
CA LEU A 69 -7.99 10.92 -6.21
C LEU A 69 -9.18 10.10 -6.71
N ARG A 70 -9.13 9.72 -7.99
CA ARG A 70 -10.15 8.88 -8.61
C ARG A 70 -10.21 7.53 -7.89
N SER A 71 -11.43 7.05 -7.60
CA SER A 71 -11.63 5.74 -6.97
C SER A 71 -11.28 4.62 -7.96
N LEU A 72 -10.56 3.59 -7.51
CA LEU A 72 -10.13 2.42 -8.31
C LEU A 72 -11.28 1.45 -8.57
N GLY A 73 -12.45 1.70 -8.00
CA GLY A 73 -13.56 0.77 -7.97
C GLY A 73 -13.34 -0.35 -6.95
N LYS A 74 -14.14 -1.42 -7.05
CA LYS A 74 -14.10 -2.54 -6.11
C LYS A 74 -12.76 -3.28 -6.23
N LEU A 75 -11.93 -3.21 -5.19
CA LEU A 75 -10.61 -3.86 -5.13
C LEU A 75 -10.69 -5.33 -4.71
N ALA A 76 -11.76 -5.73 -4.02
CA ALA A 76 -11.96 -7.11 -3.62
C ALA A 76 -12.59 -7.93 -4.77
N PRO A 77 -12.05 -9.15 -5.06
CA PRO A 77 -12.70 -10.09 -5.96
C PRO A 77 -14.07 -10.48 -5.40
N THR A 78 -15.05 -10.67 -6.28
CA THR A 78 -16.41 -11.12 -5.91
C THR A 78 -16.50 -12.62 -6.09
#